data_AF-A0A2X3IJN9-F1
#
_entry.id   AF-A0A2X3IJN9-F1
#
_cell.length_a   1.000
_cell.length_b   1.000
_cell.length_c   1.000
_cell.angle_alpha   90.00
_cell.angle_beta   90.00
_cell.angle_gamma   90.00
#
_symmetry.space_group_name_H-M   'P 1'
#
loop_
_entity.id
_entity.type
_entity.pdbx_description
1 polymer ?
#
loop_
_entity_poly.entity_id
_entity_poly.type
_entity_poly.pdbx_seq_one_letter_code
_entity_poly.pdbx_strand_id
1 'polypeptide(L)'
;MPGINAGFAMTLKPEAAIRYFEGKHLTPTFNWKDLEDEAHAVQFTVAGILKLDVLNDIHQGLTQAMANGTTLTQFHNDLEPLLQRKGWLGRGLVADEYGELAGKKLMPYRLDTIFRTNIQSAYAAGRYQQQMRTVTERPYWEYNAVMDNRTRPMHASPQRAGVRR
;
A
#
# COMPACT_ATOMS: atom_id res chain seq x y z
N MET A 1 23.98 -9.30 25.20
CA MET A 1 22.94 -8.79 24.28
C MET A 1 22.54 -9.97 23.40
N PRO A 2 21.31 -10.50 23.48
CA PRO A 2 20.88 -11.50 22.50
C PRO A 2 21.04 -10.87 21.11
N GLY A 3 21.84 -11.51 20.26
CA GLY A 3 22.31 -10.93 19.01
C GLY A 3 21.14 -10.57 18.11
N ILE A 4 21.01 -9.29 17.76
CA ILE A 4 20.11 -8.82 16.71
C ILE A 4 20.50 -9.59 15.44
N ASN A 5 19.68 -10.56 15.04
CA ASN A 5 19.88 -11.33 13.82
C ASN A 5 18.79 -10.99 12.80
N ALA A 6 19.02 -11.32 11.52
CA ALA A 6 18.08 -11.00 10.45
C ALA A 6 16.68 -11.61 10.70
N GLY A 7 16.62 -12.80 11.31
CA GLY A 7 15.35 -13.44 11.67
C GLY A 7 14.54 -12.62 12.68
N PHE A 8 15.19 -12.10 13.73
CA PHE A 8 14.57 -11.22 14.72
C PHE A 8 14.14 -9.88 14.09
N ALA A 9 14.98 -9.28 13.23
CA ALA A 9 14.64 -8.06 12.52
C ALA A 9 13.43 -8.23 11.58
N MET A 10 13.25 -9.42 10.99
CA MET A 10 12.07 -9.77 10.18
C MET A 10 10.79 -9.97 11.00
N THR A 11 10.90 -10.18 12.31
CA THR A 11 9.72 -10.29 13.22
C THR A 11 9.25 -8.95 13.78
N LEU A 12 10.05 -7.88 13.61
CA LEU A 12 9.67 -6.55 14.06
C LEU A 12 8.62 -5.95 13.12
N LYS A 13 7.63 -5.27 13.70
CA LYS A 13 6.61 -4.57 12.93
C LYS A 13 7.24 -3.40 12.19
N PRO A 14 6.80 -3.06 10.98
CA PRO A 14 7.31 -1.87 10.28
C PRO A 14 6.58 -0.61 10.79
N GLU A 15 6.89 -0.11 11.99
CA GLU A 15 6.07 0.93 12.65
C GLU A 15 5.98 2.23 11.84
N ALA A 16 7.04 2.58 11.11
CA ALA A 16 7.04 3.76 10.23
C ALA A 16 6.07 3.59 9.05
N ALA A 17 5.97 2.39 8.48
CA ALA A 17 5.05 2.07 7.39
C ALA A 17 3.59 2.05 7.88
N ILE A 18 3.36 1.41 9.03
CA ILE A 18 2.03 1.33 9.66
C ILE A 18 1.52 2.73 9.97
N ARG A 19 2.31 3.55 10.69
CA ARG A 19 1.94 4.93 11.03
C ARG A 19 1.66 5.78 9.79
N TYR A 20 2.46 5.63 8.74
CA TYR A 20 2.24 6.34 7.48
C TYR A 20 0.90 5.96 6.85
N PHE A 21 0.54 4.67 6.86
CA PHE A 21 -0.69 4.19 6.24
C PHE A 21 -1.94 4.50 7.08
N GLU A 22 -1.86 4.39 8.40
CA GLU A 22 -2.93 4.75 9.34
C GLU A 22 -3.27 6.24 9.31
N GLY A 23 -2.26 7.10 9.07
CA GLY A 23 -2.45 8.55 8.97
C GLY A 23 -3.17 9.02 7.71
N LYS A 24 -3.54 8.13 6.78
CA LYS A 24 -4.19 8.51 5.53
C LYS A 24 -5.70 8.75 5.71
N HIS A 25 -6.19 9.85 5.15
CA HIS A 25 -7.60 10.18 5.11
C HIS A 25 -8.34 9.35 4.06
N LEU A 26 -9.43 8.69 4.47
CA LEU A 26 -10.29 7.93 3.57
C LEU A 26 -11.01 8.89 2.62
N THR A 27 -10.71 8.81 1.32
CA THR A 27 -11.31 9.67 0.30
C THR A 27 -11.97 8.79 -0.76
N PRO A 28 -13.32 8.73 -0.83
CA PRO A 28 -13.98 7.95 -1.86
C PRO A 28 -13.75 8.55 -3.25
N THR A 29 -13.47 7.71 -4.25
CA THR A 29 -13.25 8.17 -5.63
C THR A 29 -13.72 7.16 -6.66
N PHE A 30 -14.18 7.65 -7.81
CA PHE A 30 -14.57 6.80 -8.92
C PHE A 30 -13.35 6.35 -9.74
N ASN A 31 -12.42 7.27 -10.05
CA ASN A 31 -11.15 6.91 -10.67
C ASN A 31 -9.97 7.28 -9.78
N TRP A 32 -8.98 6.37 -9.72
CA TRP A 32 -7.76 6.64 -8.98
C TRP A 32 -6.97 7.83 -9.55
N LYS A 33 -7.10 8.10 -10.86
CA LYS A 33 -6.44 9.23 -11.56
C LYS A 33 -7.02 10.60 -11.22
N ASP A 34 -8.17 10.64 -10.55
CA ASP A 34 -8.81 11.89 -10.17
C ASP A 34 -8.10 12.52 -8.95
N LEU A 35 -7.18 11.79 -8.31
CA LEU A 35 -6.28 12.31 -7.28
C LEU A 35 -4.92 12.66 -7.88
N GLU A 36 -4.38 13.80 -7.47
CA GLU A 36 -2.98 14.16 -7.73
C GLU A 36 -2.03 13.23 -6.97
N ASP A 37 -0.82 13.03 -7.50
CA ASP A 37 0.19 12.15 -6.89
C ASP A 37 0.51 12.53 -5.44
N GLU A 38 0.51 13.83 -5.12
CA GLU A 38 0.70 14.33 -3.76
C GLU A 38 -0.48 13.97 -2.83
N ALA A 39 -1.70 13.94 -3.36
CA ALA A 39 -2.88 13.56 -2.60
C ALA A 39 -2.82 12.09 -2.17
N HIS A 40 -2.21 11.21 -2.98
CA HIS A 40 -1.99 9.81 -2.59
C HIS A 40 -1.07 9.64 -1.38
N ALA A 41 -0.25 10.64 -1.02
CA ALA A 41 0.58 10.58 0.18
C ALA A 41 -0.26 10.68 1.47
N VAL A 42 -1.35 11.46 1.44
CA VAL A 42 -2.19 11.75 2.61
C VAL A 42 -3.59 11.16 2.53
N GLN A 43 -4.01 10.66 1.36
CA GLN A 43 -5.34 10.08 1.14
C GLN A 43 -5.25 8.59 0.77
N PHE A 44 -6.18 7.81 1.31
CA PHE A 44 -6.41 6.44 0.92
C PHE A 44 -7.71 6.34 0.13
N THR A 45 -7.62 5.76 -1.07
CA THR A 45 -8.74 5.66 -2.00
C THR A 45 -8.69 4.30 -2.72
N VAL A 46 -9.85 3.82 -3.16
CA VAL A 46 -9.94 2.64 -4.03
C VAL A 46 -10.89 3.00 -5.17
N ALA A 47 -10.39 2.95 -6.41
CA ALA A 47 -11.17 3.33 -7.58
C ALA A 47 -12.50 2.55 -7.67
N GLY A 48 -13.59 3.28 -7.75
CA GLY A 48 -14.94 2.75 -7.86
C GLY A 48 -15.59 2.42 -6.52
N ILE A 49 -14.95 2.72 -5.38
CA ILE A 49 -15.57 2.60 -4.06
C ILE A 49 -15.92 4.01 -3.58
N LEU A 50 -17.21 4.38 -3.63
CA LEU A 50 -17.68 5.65 -3.09
C LEU A 50 -18.23 5.50 -1.67
N LYS A 51 -18.53 4.26 -1.24
CA LYS A 51 -19.05 3.98 0.09
C LYS A 51 -17.90 3.92 1.11
N LEU A 52 -17.96 4.81 2.09
CA LEU A 52 -16.88 5.00 3.08
C LEU A 52 -16.67 3.75 3.96
N ASP A 53 -17.73 3.02 4.29
CA ASP A 53 -17.64 1.83 5.14
C ASP A 53 -16.80 0.73 4.46
N VAL A 54 -17.01 0.49 3.17
CA VAL A 54 -16.23 -0.48 2.39
C VAL A 54 -14.80 -0.02 2.19
N LEU A 55 -14.60 1.28 1.96
CA LEU A 55 -13.26 1.84 1.87
C LEU A 55 -12.49 1.66 3.20
N ASN A 56 -13.17 1.88 4.32
CA ASN A 56 -12.64 1.64 5.66
C ASN A 56 -12.33 0.16 5.92
N ASP A 57 -13.21 -0.77 5.53
CA ASP A 57 -12.95 -2.22 5.68
C ASP A 57 -11.67 -2.65 4.96
N ILE A 58 -11.45 -2.13 3.74
CA ILE A 58 -10.22 -2.41 2.97
C ILE A 58 -9.00 -1.78 3.65
N HIS A 59 -9.11 -0.52 4.10
CA HIS A 59 -8.02 0.18 4.81
C HIS A 59 -7.62 -0.56 6.10
N GLN A 60 -8.59 -1.00 6.89
CA GLN A 60 -8.36 -1.79 8.09
C GLN A 60 -7.73 -3.14 7.78
N GLY A 61 -8.21 -3.84 6.75
CA GLY A 61 -7.62 -5.11 6.30
C GLY A 61 -6.15 -4.97 5.93
N LEU A 62 -5.77 -3.88 5.23
CA LEU A 62 -4.38 -3.60 4.89
C LEU A 62 -3.54 -3.23 6.12
N THR A 63 -4.09 -2.42 7.02
CA THR A 63 -3.43 -2.03 8.28
C THR A 63 -3.12 -3.26 9.13
N GLN A 64 -4.10 -4.17 9.28
CA GLN A 64 -3.89 -5.44 9.97
C GLN A 64 -2.86 -6.32 9.26
N ALA A 65 -2.87 -6.34 7.92
CA ALA A 65 -1.89 -7.08 7.16
C ALA A 65 -0.45 -6.60 7.41
N MET A 66 -0.23 -5.29 7.48
CA MET A 66 1.07 -4.72 7.82
C MET A 66 1.46 -4.97 9.27
N ALA A 67 0.52 -4.90 10.20
CA ALA A 67 0.77 -5.10 11.62
C ALA A 67 1.08 -6.56 11.98
N ASN A 68 0.48 -7.52 11.28
CA ASN A 68 0.55 -8.94 11.62
C ASN A 68 1.44 -9.75 10.65
N GLY A 69 1.94 -9.14 9.58
CA GLY A 69 2.71 -9.86 8.55
C GLY A 69 1.85 -10.81 7.71
N THR A 70 0.57 -10.45 7.48
CA THR A 70 -0.39 -11.27 6.77
C THR A 70 0.02 -11.49 5.32
N THR A 71 -0.12 -12.72 4.82
CA THR A 71 0.12 -13.06 3.41
C THR A 71 -1.02 -12.60 2.51
N LEU A 72 -0.76 -12.51 1.20
CA LEU A 72 -1.81 -12.20 0.22
C LEU A 72 -2.99 -13.20 0.32
N THR A 73 -2.71 -14.49 0.44
CA THR A 73 -3.76 -15.52 0.57
C THR A 73 -4.64 -15.32 1.80
N GLN A 74 -4.04 -15.01 2.95
CA GLN A 74 -4.80 -14.72 4.16
C GLN A 74 -5.63 -13.44 4.01
N PHE A 75 -5.07 -12.38 3.41
CA PHE A 75 -5.81 -11.16 3.10
C PHE A 75 -7.05 -11.42 2.24
N HIS A 76 -6.94 -12.29 1.21
CA HIS A 76 -8.10 -12.73 0.44
C HIS A 76 -9.14 -13.46 1.30
N ASN A 77 -8.68 -14.45 2.08
CA ASN A 77 -9.57 -15.27 2.93
C ASN A 77 -10.35 -14.42 3.95
N ASP A 78 -9.77 -13.33 4.43
CA ASP A 78 -10.41 -12.44 5.39
C ASP A 78 -11.36 -11.44 4.70
N LEU A 79 -10.92 -10.82 3.59
CA LEU A 79 -11.62 -9.70 2.98
C LEU A 79 -12.68 -10.13 1.96
N GLU A 80 -12.46 -11.20 1.19
CA GLU A 80 -13.43 -11.65 0.17
C GLU A 80 -14.80 -12.00 0.75
N PRO A 81 -14.92 -12.80 1.83
CA PRO A 81 -16.22 -13.12 2.41
C PRO A 81 -16.93 -11.88 2.94
N LEU A 82 -16.18 -10.92 3.48
CA LEU A 82 -16.73 -9.65 3.97
C LEU A 82 -17.31 -8.82 2.82
N LEU A 83 -16.54 -8.62 1.74
CA LEU A 83 -16.99 -7.88 0.57
C LEU A 83 -18.14 -8.59 -0.15
N GLN A 84 -18.14 -9.93 -0.17
CA GLN A 84 -19.22 -10.72 -0.74
C GLN A 84 -20.52 -10.54 0.05
N ARG A 85 -20.49 -10.64 1.39
CA ARG A 85 -21.67 -10.40 2.24
C ARG A 85 -22.23 -8.98 2.08
N LYS A 86 -21.35 -7.99 1.87
CA LYS A 86 -21.75 -6.61 1.60
C LYS A 86 -22.21 -6.37 0.14
N GLY A 87 -22.10 -7.36 -0.74
CA GLY A 87 -22.51 -7.24 -2.15
C GLY A 87 -21.50 -6.53 -3.07
N TRP A 88 -20.27 -6.32 -2.61
CA TRP A 88 -19.22 -5.55 -3.30
C TRP A 88 -18.29 -6.38 -4.18
N LEU A 89 -18.34 -7.71 -4.10
CA LEU A 89 -17.54 -8.58 -4.97
C LEU A 89 -18.28 -8.91 -6.27
N GLY A 90 -17.58 -8.85 -7.40
CA GLY A 90 -18.10 -9.24 -8.73
C GLY A 90 -18.10 -8.10 -9.76
N ARG A 91 -19.05 -8.16 -10.70
CA ARG A 91 -19.21 -7.21 -11.81
C ARG A 91 -20.44 -6.32 -11.62
N GLY A 92 -20.37 -5.11 -12.15
CA GLY A 92 -21.49 -4.16 -12.19
C GLY A 92 -21.35 -3.02 -11.19
N LEU A 93 -22.36 -2.15 -11.18
CA LEU A 93 -22.47 -1.02 -10.27
C LEU A 93 -23.15 -1.45 -8.97
N VAL A 94 -22.91 -0.68 -7.92
CA VAL A 94 -23.55 -0.80 -6.61
C VAL A 94 -24.32 0.49 -6.38
N ALA A 95 -25.59 0.37 -6.00
CA ALA A 95 -26.40 1.47 -5.53
C ALA A 95 -26.54 1.40 -4.00
N ASP A 96 -26.78 2.53 -3.35
CA ASP A 96 -27.09 2.57 -1.93
C ASP A 96 -28.58 2.32 -1.64
N GLU A 97 -28.99 2.50 -0.38
CA GLU A 97 -30.36 2.32 0.08
C GLU A 97 -31.37 3.30 -0.53
N TYR A 98 -30.90 4.43 -1.06
CA TYR A 98 -31.71 5.47 -1.71
C TYR A 98 -31.72 5.32 -3.25
N GLY A 99 -30.98 4.35 -3.79
CA GLY A 99 -30.86 4.12 -5.23
C GLY A 99 -29.79 4.99 -5.91
N GLU A 100 -28.99 5.72 -5.15
CA GLU A 100 -27.88 6.52 -5.68
C GLU A 100 -26.66 5.65 -5.96
N LEU A 101 -25.82 6.06 -6.92
CA LEU A 101 -24.63 5.31 -7.30
C LEU A 101 -23.59 5.31 -6.16
N ALA A 102 -23.46 4.17 -5.47
CA ALA A 102 -22.47 3.96 -4.42
C ALA A 102 -21.10 3.50 -4.96
N GLY A 103 -21.04 3.01 -6.20
CA GLY A 103 -19.78 2.67 -6.84
C GLY A 103 -19.86 1.48 -7.80
N LYS A 104 -18.74 0.78 -7.94
CA LYS A 104 -18.53 -0.37 -8.82
C LYS A 104 -17.96 -1.53 -8.02
N LYS A 105 -18.51 -2.73 -8.25
CA LYS A 105 -18.02 -3.96 -7.62
C LYS A 105 -16.55 -4.24 -7.93
N LEU A 106 -15.87 -4.85 -6.97
CA LEU A 106 -14.49 -5.28 -7.06
C LEU A 106 -14.42 -6.68 -7.65
N MET A 107 -13.62 -6.84 -8.70
CA MET A 107 -13.21 -8.16 -9.17
C MET A 107 -12.15 -8.74 -8.22
N PRO A 108 -12.13 -10.06 -7.97
CA PRO A 108 -11.18 -10.68 -7.03
C PRO A 108 -9.72 -10.29 -7.28
N TYR A 109 -9.25 -10.32 -8.54
CA TYR A 109 -7.87 -9.94 -8.91
C TYR A 109 -7.49 -8.49 -8.55
N ARG A 110 -8.47 -7.60 -8.34
CA ARG A 110 -8.21 -6.23 -7.91
C ARG A 110 -7.71 -6.19 -6.46
N LEU A 111 -8.08 -7.18 -5.64
CA LEU A 111 -7.60 -7.29 -4.28
C LEU A 111 -6.08 -7.55 -4.24
N ASP A 112 -5.54 -8.37 -5.15
CA ASP A 112 -4.09 -8.55 -5.32
C ASP A 112 -3.38 -7.23 -5.58
N THR A 113 -3.94 -6.42 -6.48
CA THR A 113 -3.36 -5.14 -6.86
C THR A 113 -3.41 -4.16 -5.69
N ILE A 114 -4.57 -4.05 -5.03
CA ILE A 114 -4.77 -3.20 -3.85
C ILE A 114 -3.77 -3.59 -2.76
N PHE A 115 -3.66 -4.89 -2.46
CA PHE A 115 -2.73 -5.39 -1.45
C PHE A 115 -1.28 -5.06 -1.80
N ARG A 116 -0.80 -5.52 -2.96
CA ARG A 116 0.61 -5.38 -3.34
C ARG A 116 1.02 -3.91 -3.42
N THR A 117 0.23 -3.07 -4.06
CA THR A 117 0.56 -1.65 -4.25
C THR A 117 0.59 -0.91 -2.92
N ASN A 118 -0.40 -1.11 -2.05
CA ASN A 118 -0.45 -0.38 -0.77
C ASN A 118 0.64 -0.85 0.19
N ILE A 119 0.86 -2.16 0.30
CA ILE A 119 1.92 -2.72 1.13
C ILE A 119 3.28 -2.20 0.66
N GLN A 120 3.60 -2.32 -0.63
CA GLN A 120 4.88 -1.83 -1.17
C GLN A 120 5.07 -0.33 -0.96
N SER A 121 4.02 0.47 -1.17
CA SER A 121 4.06 1.92 -0.98
C SER A 121 4.28 2.30 0.48
N ALA A 122 3.63 1.61 1.42
CA ALA A 122 3.82 1.86 2.85
C ALA A 122 5.24 1.53 3.30
N TYR A 123 5.80 0.38 2.88
CA TYR A 123 7.20 0.04 3.14
C TYR A 123 8.17 1.04 2.51
N ALA A 124 7.90 1.50 1.28
CA ALA A 124 8.72 2.51 0.63
C ALA A 124 8.73 3.83 1.42
N ALA A 125 7.56 4.29 1.90
CA ALA A 125 7.45 5.49 2.74
C ALA A 125 8.19 5.33 4.08
N GLY A 126 8.11 4.16 4.72
CA GLY A 126 8.87 3.86 5.92
C GLY A 126 10.38 3.93 5.70
N ARG A 127 10.88 3.34 4.59
CA ARG A 127 12.30 3.42 4.21
C ARG A 127 12.74 4.83 3.90
N TYR A 128 11.90 5.62 3.21
CA TYR A 128 12.14 7.03 2.94
C TYR A 128 12.35 7.82 4.24
N GLN A 129 11.46 7.64 5.23
CA GLN A 129 11.58 8.30 6.53
C GLN A 129 12.88 7.92 7.26
N GLN A 130 13.30 6.66 7.19
CA GLN A 130 14.57 6.21 7.77
C GLN A 130 15.77 6.86 7.07
N GLN A 131 15.77 6.89 5.74
CA GLN A 131 16.86 7.48 4.96
C GLN A 131 16.99 8.99 5.21
N MET A 132 15.88 9.72 5.29
CA MET A 132 15.87 11.15 5.59
C MET A 132 16.50 11.48 6.95
N ARG A 133 16.36 10.60 7.96
CA ARG A 133 16.98 10.81 9.28
C ARG A 133 18.51 10.81 9.24
N THR A 134 19.11 10.17 8.25
CA THR A 134 20.57 10.04 8.11
C THR A 134 21.13 10.90 6.98
N VAL A 135 20.31 11.74 6.33
CA VAL A 135 20.72 12.51 5.16
C VAL A 135 21.92 13.44 5.43
N THR A 136 22.05 13.96 6.66
CA THR A 136 23.18 14.80 7.06
C THR A 136 24.52 14.05 6.99
N GLU A 137 24.53 12.77 7.38
CA GLU A 137 25.72 11.92 7.40
C GLU A 137 25.90 11.16 6.07
N ARG A 138 24.80 10.88 5.37
CA ARG A 138 24.74 10.10 4.12
C ARG A 138 23.92 10.84 3.07
N PRO A 139 24.49 11.89 2.44
CA PRO A 139 23.74 12.83 1.59
C PRO A 139 23.43 12.33 0.18
N TYR A 140 23.98 11.17 -0.21
CA TYR A 140 23.81 10.60 -1.54
C TYR A 140 22.93 9.36 -1.49
N TRP A 141 22.02 9.28 -2.45
CA TRP A 141 21.25 8.08 -2.73
C TRP A 141 21.85 7.35 -3.92
N GLU A 142 21.97 6.04 -3.80
CA GLU A 142 22.55 5.17 -4.83
C GLU A 142 21.52 4.14 -5.26
N TYR A 143 21.28 4.08 -6.57
CA TYR A 143 20.53 2.99 -7.17
C TYR A 143 21.44 1.77 -7.26
N ASN A 144 21.05 0.69 -6.57
CA ASN A 144 21.76 -0.58 -6.58
C ASN A 144 20.83 -1.70 -7.07
N ALA A 145 21.12 -2.23 -8.26
CA ALA A 145 20.39 -3.34 -8.85
C ALA A 145 20.98 -4.69 -8.40
N VAL A 146 20.17 -5.75 -8.43
CA VAL A 146 20.59 -7.12 -8.05
C VAL A 146 21.57 -7.74 -9.07
N MET A 147 21.73 -7.11 -10.25
CA MET A 147 22.65 -7.53 -11.32
C MET A 147 22.44 -8.99 -11.76
N ASP A 148 21.18 -9.44 -11.79
CA ASP A 148 20.79 -10.76 -12.28
C ASP A 148 20.47 -10.76 -13.79
N ASN A 149 20.18 -11.93 -14.35
CA ASN A 149 19.81 -12.09 -15.76
C ASN A 149 18.53 -11.33 -16.16
N ARG A 150 17.75 -10.80 -15.21
CA ARG A 150 16.54 -10.00 -15.46
C ARG A 150 16.82 -8.50 -15.44
N THR A 151 17.99 -8.09 -14.96
CA THR A 151 18.41 -6.69 -14.89
C THR A 151 18.71 -6.21 -16.31
N ARG A 152 17.92 -5.25 -16.81
CA ARG A 152 18.20 -4.64 -18.13
C ARG A 152 19.54 -3.90 -18.07
N PRO A 153 20.32 -3.85 -19.17
CA PRO A 153 21.61 -3.15 -19.20
C PRO A 153 21.54 -1.69 -18.72
N MET A 154 20.45 -0.98 -18.99
CA MET A 154 20.24 0.39 -18.51
C MET A 154 20.15 0.51 -16.98
N HIS A 155 19.72 -0.54 -16.29
CA HIS A 155 19.64 -0.59 -14.82
C HIS A 155 20.91 -1.18 -14.18
N ALA A 156 21.89 -1.59 -14.99
CA ALA A 156 23.13 -2.19 -14.48
C ALA A 156 24.20 -1.15 -14.09
N SER A 157 23.98 0.13 -14.42
CA SER A 157 24.91 1.22 -14.10
C SER A 157 24.52 1.87 -12.77
N PRO A 158 25.44 1.98 -11.78
CA PRO A 158 25.19 2.72 -10.55
C PRO A 158 24.86 4.17 -10.85
N GLN A 159 23.73 4.65 -10.33
CA GLN A 159 23.29 6.03 -10.47
C GLN A 159 23.27 6.65 -9.08
N ARG A 160 23.94 7.80 -8.92
CA ARG A 160 23.97 8.58 -7.68
C ARG A 160 23.22 9.89 -7.87
N ALA A 161 22.30 10.17 -6.97
CA ALA A 161 21.60 11.44 -6.90
C ALA A 161 21.83 12.08 -5.52
N GLY A 162 22.15 13.38 -5.51
CA GLY A 162 22.20 14.15 -4.28
C GLY A 162 20.79 14.42 -3.76
N VAL A 163 20.57 14.23 -2.46
CA VAL A 163 19.30 14.58 -1.83
C VAL A 163 19.23 16.10 -1.73
N ARG A 164 18.24 16.72 -2.40
CA ARG A 164 17.98 18.16 -2.23
C ARG A 164 17.37 18.39 -0.85
N ARG A 165 17.91 19.37 -0.13
CA ARG A 165 17.44 19.80 1.19
C ARG A 165 16.11 20.54 1.10
#